data_AF-A0A7J7Y1H2-F1
#
_entry.id   AF-A0A7J7Y1H2-F1
#
_cell.length_a   1.000
_cell.length_b   1.000
_cell.length_c   1.000
_cell.angle_alpha   90.00
_cell.angle_beta   90.00
_cell.angle_gamma   90.00
#
_symmetry.space_group_name_H-M   'P 1'
#
loop_
_entity.id
_entity.type
_entity.pdbx_description
1 polymer ?
#
loop_
_entity_poly.entity_id
_entity_poly.type
_entity_poly.pdbx_seq_one_letter_code
_entity_poly.pdbx_strand_id
1 'polypeptide(L)'
;MVSHSELRKLFCSADAVCFDVDSTVIREEGIDELAKICGVADAVSEMTKRAMGGAVPFRAALTERLALIQPSREQVQRLINEHPPHLTPGIRELVSRLQERNVQVFLISGGFRSIVEHVASKLNIPSTNVFANRLKFYFNGEYAGFDETQPTAESGGKGKVIKLLKEKFHFKKIVMIGDGATDMEACPPADVFIGFGGNVIRQQVKDNAKWYHAFLTHGNPRQNGSPGSDVCGSTGTGLNEAAVLRVFLSCDTSVLLIINTAYVNKTGRSGSHNMKNWNVSWH
;
A
#
# COMPACT_ATOMS: atom_id res chain seq x y z
N MET A 1 8.99 -0.30 -22.83
CA MET A 1 8.43 -1.43 -22.06
C MET A 1 9.49 -1.82 -21.05
N VAL A 2 9.21 -1.75 -19.75
CA VAL A 2 10.20 -2.13 -18.73
C VAL A 2 10.03 -3.62 -18.41
N SER A 3 11.10 -4.38 -18.47
CA SER A 3 11.08 -5.83 -18.35
C SER A 3 11.00 -6.27 -16.88
N HIS A 4 10.40 -7.43 -16.61
CA HIS A 4 10.38 -8.04 -15.27
C HIS A 4 11.80 -8.26 -14.72
N SER A 5 12.79 -8.45 -15.60
CA SER A 5 14.21 -8.58 -15.26
C SER A 5 14.78 -7.29 -14.64
N GLU A 6 14.39 -6.12 -15.13
CA GLU A 6 14.85 -4.84 -14.60
C GLU A 6 14.24 -4.54 -13.23
N LEU A 7 12.96 -4.90 -13.00
CA LEU A 7 12.28 -4.74 -11.71
C LEU A 7 12.89 -5.66 -10.66
N ARG A 8 13.27 -6.88 -11.07
CA ARG A 8 14.02 -7.81 -10.22
C ARG A 8 15.37 -7.27 -9.82
N LYS A 9 16.18 -6.82 -10.79
CA LYS A 9 17.49 -6.21 -10.51
C LYS A 9 17.36 -5.01 -9.56
N LEU A 10 16.28 -4.26 -9.67
CA LEU A 10 15.99 -3.16 -8.77
C LEU A 10 15.86 -3.63 -7.31
N PHE A 11 14.99 -4.60 -7.03
CA PHE A 11 14.80 -5.14 -5.68
C PHE A 11 15.96 -5.98 -5.18
N CYS A 12 16.69 -6.66 -6.08
CA CYS A 12 17.86 -7.41 -5.66
C CYS A 12 18.99 -6.47 -5.17
N SER A 13 18.98 -5.17 -5.55
CA SER A 13 20.00 -4.17 -5.19
C SER A 13 19.53 -3.07 -4.22
N ALA A 14 18.31 -3.15 -3.70
CA ALA A 14 17.80 -2.17 -2.75
C ALA A 14 18.37 -2.41 -1.34
N ASP A 15 18.85 -1.35 -0.69
CA ASP A 15 19.32 -1.41 0.70
C ASP A 15 18.14 -1.22 1.67
N ALA A 16 17.16 -0.41 1.28
CA ALA A 16 15.95 -0.16 2.03
C ALA A 16 14.70 -0.08 1.14
N VAL A 17 13.58 -0.50 1.70
CA VAL A 17 12.25 -0.36 1.08
C VAL A 17 11.32 0.33 2.06
N CYS A 18 10.75 1.44 1.61
CA CYS A 18 9.75 2.20 2.34
C CYS A 18 8.37 1.90 1.75
N PHE A 19 7.43 1.51 2.59
CA PHE A 19 6.04 1.28 2.21
C PHE A 19 5.15 2.38 2.78
N ASP A 20 4.23 2.86 1.95
CA ASP A 20 3.00 3.44 2.45
C ASP A 20 2.17 2.39 3.20
N VAL A 21 1.29 2.85 4.10
CA VAL A 21 0.48 1.97 4.92
C VAL A 21 -0.94 1.89 4.37
N ASP A 22 -1.65 3.01 4.42
CA ASP A 22 -3.05 3.12 4.00
C ASP A 22 -3.15 2.80 2.50
N SER A 23 -4.17 2.02 2.10
CA SER A 23 -4.35 1.56 0.71
C SER A 23 -3.18 0.78 0.08
N THR A 24 -2.10 0.49 0.82
CA THR A 24 -0.89 -0.20 0.34
C THR A 24 -0.55 -1.44 1.17
N VAL A 25 -0.05 -1.28 2.40
CA VAL A 25 0.21 -2.41 3.31
C VAL A 25 -1.08 -2.97 3.90
N ILE A 26 -2.05 -2.08 4.14
CA ILE A 26 -3.41 -2.43 4.55
C ILE A 26 -4.41 -2.06 3.45
N ARG A 27 -5.60 -2.66 3.49
CA ARG A 27 -6.65 -2.42 2.50
C ARG A 27 -7.43 -1.14 2.76
N GLU A 28 -7.53 -0.76 4.03
CA GLU A 28 -8.30 0.38 4.50
C GLU A 28 -7.46 1.65 4.60
N GLU A 29 -8.14 2.77 4.83
CA GLU A 29 -7.56 4.05 5.25
C GLU A 29 -7.77 4.19 6.77
N GLY A 30 -6.70 4.27 7.55
CA GLY A 30 -6.78 4.21 9.01
C GLY A 30 -7.59 5.34 9.64
N ILE A 31 -7.64 6.51 9.01
CA ILE A 31 -8.47 7.63 9.47
C ILE A 31 -9.96 7.41 9.21
N ASP A 32 -10.31 6.73 8.12
CA ASP A 32 -11.70 6.43 7.77
C ASP A 32 -12.26 5.35 8.70
N GLU A 33 -11.45 4.34 9.04
CA GLU A 33 -11.83 3.35 10.07
C GLU A 33 -12.01 4.00 11.44
N LEU A 34 -11.16 4.97 11.79
CA LEU A 34 -11.32 5.72 13.03
C LEU A 34 -12.60 6.57 13.03
N ALA A 35 -12.95 7.18 11.90
CA ALA A 35 -14.20 7.92 11.73
C ALA A 35 -15.44 7.01 11.88
N LYS A 36 -15.38 5.77 11.38
CA LYS A 36 -16.45 4.77 11.57
C LYS A 36 -16.63 4.40 13.04
N ILE A 37 -15.54 4.14 13.76
CA ILE A 37 -15.58 3.83 15.21
C ILE A 37 -16.13 5.01 16.02
N CYS A 38 -15.89 6.24 15.57
CA CYS A 38 -16.42 7.45 16.21
C CYS A 38 -17.83 7.84 15.74
N GLY A 39 -18.43 7.11 14.80
CA GLY A 39 -19.78 7.35 14.30
C GLY A 39 -19.92 8.59 13.41
N VAL A 40 -18.83 9.10 12.82
CA VAL A 40 -18.82 10.33 12.00
C VAL A 40 -18.30 10.12 10.57
N ALA A 41 -18.31 8.88 10.09
CA ALA A 41 -17.79 8.51 8.77
C ALA A 41 -18.41 9.34 7.62
N ASP A 42 -19.72 9.57 7.65
CA ASP A 42 -20.42 10.34 6.60
C ASP A 42 -19.97 11.80 6.57
N ALA A 43 -19.82 12.44 7.73
CA ALA A 43 -19.37 13.82 7.84
C ALA A 43 -17.93 14.01 7.36
N VAL A 44 -17.05 13.05 7.68
CA VAL A 44 -15.65 13.04 7.21
C VAL A 44 -15.58 12.80 5.71
N SER A 45 -16.41 11.89 5.17
CA SER A 45 -16.50 11.62 3.73
C SER A 45 -16.97 12.85 2.95
N GLU A 46 -18.02 13.53 3.44
CA GLU A 46 -18.55 14.74 2.84
C GLU A 46 -17.54 15.89 2.84
N MET A 47 -16.83 16.09 3.95
CA MET A 47 -15.72 17.06 3.99
C MET A 47 -14.63 16.70 2.98
N THR A 48 -14.20 15.44 2.94
CA THR A 48 -13.15 15.00 2.02
C THR A 48 -13.54 15.28 0.58
N LYS A 49 -14.78 14.99 0.19
CA LYS A 49 -15.32 15.31 -1.15
C LYS A 49 -15.30 16.82 -1.44
N ARG A 50 -15.60 17.68 -0.46
CA ARG A 50 -15.51 19.14 -0.61
C ARG A 50 -14.07 19.64 -0.75
N ALA A 51 -13.13 19.00 -0.05
CA ALA A 51 -11.70 19.34 -0.08
C ALA A 51 -10.98 18.87 -1.35
N MET A 52 -11.55 17.90 -2.10
CA MET A 52 -10.99 17.35 -3.35
C MET A 52 -10.90 18.35 -4.52
N GLY A 53 -11.26 19.62 -4.32
CA GLY A 53 -10.98 20.75 -5.24
C GLY A 53 -9.50 21.15 -5.35
N GLY A 54 -8.59 20.45 -4.66
CA GLY A 54 -7.14 20.49 -4.96
C GLY A 54 -6.32 21.58 -4.29
N ALA A 55 -6.88 22.35 -3.33
CA ALA A 55 -6.20 23.51 -2.75
C ALA A 55 -5.91 23.43 -1.24
N VAL A 56 -6.32 22.34 -0.54
CA VAL A 56 -6.14 22.26 0.92
C VAL A 56 -4.78 21.64 1.26
N PRO A 57 -3.88 22.33 1.99
CA PRO A 57 -2.64 21.74 2.48
C PRO A 57 -2.91 20.50 3.34
N PHE A 58 -2.03 19.48 3.26
CA PHE A 58 -2.24 18.21 3.96
C PHE A 58 -2.51 18.38 5.46
N ARG A 59 -1.74 19.25 6.14
CA ARG A 59 -1.92 19.54 7.57
C ARG A 59 -3.31 20.10 7.87
N ALA A 60 -3.80 21.03 7.04
CA ALA A 60 -5.13 21.62 7.22
C ALA A 60 -6.22 20.57 7.04
N ALA A 61 -6.13 19.75 5.98
CA ALA A 61 -7.08 18.65 5.74
C ALA A 61 -7.06 17.59 6.87
N LEU A 62 -5.88 17.30 7.45
CA LEU A 62 -5.80 16.40 8.61
C LEU A 62 -6.43 17.02 9.86
N THR A 63 -6.18 18.31 10.09
CA THR A 63 -6.72 19.05 11.24
C THR A 63 -8.25 19.09 11.19
N GLU A 64 -8.83 19.42 10.04
CA GLU A 64 -10.28 19.45 9.84
C GLU A 64 -10.92 18.07 10.07
N ARG A 65 -10.34 17.00 9.50
CA ARG A 65 -10.83 15.63 9.72
C ARG A 65 -10.79 15.23 11.18
N LEU A 66 -9.70 15.51 11.88
CA LEU A 66 -9.59 15.19 13.30
C LEU A 66 -10.47 16.06 14.19
N ALA A 67 -10.79 17.29 13.78
CA ALA A 67 -11.76 18.14 14.49
C ALA A 67 -13.19 17.58 14.42
N LEU A 68 -13.53 16.85 13.37
CA LEU A 68 -14.79 16.09 13.30
C LEU A 68 -14.74 14.76 14.06
N ILE A 69 -13.63 14.03 13.95
CA ILE A 69 -13.51 12.69 14.54
C ILE A 69 -13.38 12.74 16.06
N GLN A 70 -12.55 13.66 16.56
CA GLN A 70 -12.18 13.81 17.99
C GLN A 70 -11.99 12.45 18.69
N PRO A 71 -11.11 11.58 18.17
CA PRO A 71 -11.00 10.22 18.66
C PRO A 71 -10.45 10.22 20.09
N SER A 72 -11.13 9.54 21.00
CA SER A 72 -10.56 9.25 22.32
C SER A 72 -9.49 8.16 22.23
N ARG A 73 -8.61 8.09 23.23
CA ARG A 73 -7.59 7.04 23.33
C ARG A 73 -8.22 5.64 23.35
N GLU A 74 -9.36 5.50 24.03
CA GLU A 74 -10.10 4.24 24.11
C GLU A 74 -10.67 3.82 22.75
N GLN A 75 -11.22 4.75 21.97
CA GLN A 75 -11.69 4.47 20.61
C GLN A 75 -10.55 4.01 19.68
N VAL A 76 -9.38 4.64 19.78
CA VAL A 76 -8.20 4.19 19.03
C VAL A 76 -7.79 2.78 19.44
N GLN A 77 -7.81 2.46 20.74
CA GLN A 77 -7.50 1.11 21.22
C GLN A 77 -8.54 0.08 20.77
N ARG A 78 -9.83 0.46 20.77
CA ARG A 78 -10.95 -0.36 20.29
C ARG A 78 -10.81 -0.69 18.81
N LEU A 79 -10.46 0.30 17.98
CA LEU A 79 -10.14 0.09 16.57
C LEU A 79 -9.04 -0.97 16.42
N ILE A 80 -7.95 -0.83 17.16
CA ILE A 80 -6.79 -1.75 17.07
C ILE A 80 -7.14 -3.18 17.52
N ASN A 81 -7.97 -3.33 18.55
CA ASN A 81 -8.26 -4.63 19.16
C ASN A 81 -9.42 -5.38 18.49
N GLU A 82 -10.49 -4.66 18.17
CA GLU A 82 -11.75 -5.26 17.72
C GLU A 82 -11.92 -5.19 16.20
N HIS A 83 -11.37 -4.14 15.58
CA HIS A 83 -11.50 -3.87 14.15
C HIS A 83 -10.14 -3.62 13.48
N PRO A 84 -9.14 -4.50 13.66
CA PRO A 84 -7.80 -4.25 13.15
C PRO A 84 -7.81 -4.20 11.61
N PRO A 85 -7.03 -3.28 11.00
CA PRO A 85 -6.90 -3.23 9.54
C PRO A 85 -6.43 -4.54 8.93
N HIS A 86 -6.91 -4.84 7.72
CA HIS A 86 -6.56 -6.06 7.00
C HIS A 86 -5.30 -5.84 6.18
N LEU A 87 -4.33 -6.74 6.34
CA LEU A 87 -3.14 -6.74 5.51
C LEU A 87 -3.48 -7.04 4.04
N THR A 88 -2.87 -6.29 3.14
CA THR A 88 -2.93 -6.54 1.70
C THR A 88 -2.36 -7.94 1.39
N PRO A 89 -3.03 -8.75 0.55
CA PRO A 89 -2.52 -10.07 0.17
C PRO A 89 -1.08 -10.01 -0.34
N GLY A 90 -0.23 -10.91 0.18
CA GLY A 90 1.18 -11.01 -0.19
C GLY A 90 2.15 -10.07 0.55
N ILE A 91 1.67 -9.05 1.28
CA ILE A 91 2.57 -8.09 1.97
C ILE A 91 3.42 -8.75 3.05
N ARG A 92 2.86 -9.71 3.78
CA ARG A 92 3.56 -10.47 4.83
C ARG A 92 4.75 -11.22 4.26
N GLU A 93 4.55 -11.96 3.18
CA GLU A 93 5.63 -12.70 2.54
C GLU A 93 6.65 -11.76 1.92
N LEU A 94 6.20 -10.69 1.24
CA LEU A 94 7.10 -9.68 0.69
C LEU A 94 8.04 -9.09 1.75
N VAL A 95 7.49 -8.64 2.89
CA VAL A 95 8.30 -8.07 3.98
C VAL A 95 9.26 -9.12 4.55
N SER A 96 8.80 -10.35 4.79
CA SER A 96 9.66 -11.46 5.25
C SER A 96 10.86 -11.66 4.33
N ARG A 97 10.64 -11.75 3.01
CA ARG A 97 11.71 -11.96 2.03
C ARG A 97 12.69 -10.78 1.94
N LEU A 98 12.21 -9.55 2.12
CA LEU A 98 13.09 -8.39 2.18
C LEU A 98 13.99 -8.46 3.42
N GLN A 99 13.42 -8.79 4.58
CA GLN A 99 14.14 -8.92 5.84
C GLN A 99 15.15 -10.09 5.82
N GLU A 100 14.77 -11.25 5.27
CA GLU A 100 15.66 -12.41 5.06
C GLU A 100 16.89 -12.05 4.21
N ARG A 101 16.74 -11.07 3.31
CA ARG A 101 17.82 -10.54 2.46
C ARG A 101 18.55 -9.35 3.10
N ASN A 102 18.32 -9.08 4.38
CA ASN A 102 18.87 -7.95 5.14
C ASN A 102 18.50 -6.56 4.57
N VAL A 103 17.42 -6.47 3.79
CA VAL A 103 16.89 -5.18 3.30
C VAL A 103 16.13 -4.51 4.44
N GLN A 104 16.44 -3.24 4.72
CA GLN A 104 15.76 -2.49 5.77
C GLN A 104 14.36 -2.09 5.32
N VAL A 105 13.33 -2.51 6.07
CA VAL A 105 11.94 -2.22 5.75
C VAL A 105 11.42 -1.12 6.66
N PHE A 106 10.81 -0.09 6.07
CA PHE A 106 10.22 1.04 6.77
C PHE A 106 8.74 1.21 6.40
N LEU A 107 7.95 1.67 7.36
CA LEU A 107 6.58 2.13 7.13
C LEU A 107 6.53 3.66 7.27
N ILE A 108 6.04 4.35 6.24
CA ILE A 108 5.91 5.81 6.22
C ILE A 108 4.48 6.17 5.84
N SER A 109 3.70 6.69 6.78
CA SER A 109 2.27 6.94 6.59
C SER A 109 1.85 8.33 7.09
N GLY A 110 0.86 8.91 6.43
CA GLY A 110 0.14 10.10 6.92
C GLY A 110 -0.90 9.80 8.01
N GLY A 111 -1.15 8.52 8.30
CA GLY A 111 -1.99 8.03 9.38
C GLY A 111 -1.32 8.08 10.74
N PHE A 112 -1.84 7.30 11.70
CA PHE A 112 -1.50 7.43 13.12
C PHE A 112 -0.58 6.32 13.61
N ARG A 113 0.47 6.70 14.34
CA ARG A 113 1.51 5.79 14.84
C ARG A 113 0.98 4.62 15.66
N SER A 114 -0.08 4.81 16.45
CA SER A 114 -0.73 3.73 17.21
C SER A 114 -1.25 2.60 16.31
N ILE A 115 -1.88 2.95 15.17
CA ILE A 115 -2.41 1.99 14.20
C ILE A 115 -1.25 1.38 13.39
N VAL A 116 -0.33 2.23 12.93
CA VAL A 116 0.80 1.78 12.09
C VAL A 116 1.75 0.86 12.86
N GLU A 117 2.02 1.10 14.15
CA GLU A 117 2.81 0.19 14.99
C GLU A 117 2.11 -1.16 15.18
N HIS A 118 0.78 -1.19 15.29
CA HIS A 118 0.04 -2.45 15.31
C HIS A 118 0.24 -3.24 14.00
N VAL A 119 0.14 -2.56 12.85
CA VAL A 119 0.42 -3.17 11.53
C VAL A 119 1.87 -3.64 11.43
N ALA A 120 2.83 -2.82 11.88
CA ALA A 120 4.26 -3.14 11.88
C ALA A 120 4.55 -4.40 12.70
N SER A 121 3.92 -4.54 13.87
CA SER A 121 4.11 -5.69 14.74
C SER A 121 3.71 -7.01 14.05
N LYS A 122 2.63 -7.01 13.26
CA LYS A 122 2.20 -8.15 12.45
C LYS A 122 3.20 -8.51 11.35
N LEU A 123 4.08 -7.60 10.95
CA LEU A 123 5.06 -7.78 9.87
C LEU A 123 6.50 -7.90 10.39
N ASN A 124 6.69 -8.01 11.71
CA ASN A 124 8.01 -8.02 12.35
C ASN A 124 8.86 -6.79 11.99
N ILE A 125 8.23 -5.63 11.77
CA ILE A 125 8.92 -4.37 11.53
C ILE A 125 9.07 -3.66 12.89
N PRO A 126 10.29 -3.28 13.31
CA PRO A 126 10.49 -2.62 14.60
C PRO A 126 9.87 -1.22 14.60
N SER A 127 9.44 -0.75 15.77
CA SER A 127 8.84 0.59 15.94
C SER A 127 9.77 1.75 15.57
N THR A 128 11.09 1.51 15.56
CA THR A 128 12.11 2.46 15.08
C THR A 128 12.04 2.70 13.58
N ASN A 129 11.42 1.79 12.83
CA ASN A 129 11.25 1.85 11.39
C ASN A 129 9.86 2.35 10.98
N VAL A 130 9.08 2.88 11.94
CA VAL A 130 7.73 3.41 11.72
C VAL A 130 7.74 4.93 11.85
N PHE A 131 7.38 5.60 10.76
CA PHE A 131 7.20 7.06 10.67
C PHE A 131 5.74 7.37 10.35
N ALA A 132 5.05 8.00 11.30
CA ALA A 132 3.64 8.33 11.19
C ALA A 132 3.28 9.48 12.14
N ASN A 133 2.10 10.09 11.91
CA ASN A 133 1.59 11.15 12.78
C ASN A 133 1.24 10.60 14.17
N ARG A 134 1.34 11.44 15.20
CA ARG A 134 1.10 11.04 16.59
C ARG A 134 -0.10 11.80 17.14
N LEU A 135 -1.16 11.08 17.51
CA LEU A 135 -2.29 11.66 18.23
C LEU A 135 -1.86 12.05 19.66
N LYS A 136 -2.39 13.15 20.15
CA LYS A 136 -2.23 13.62 21.53
C LYS A 136 -3.56 13.43 22.26
N PHE A 137 -3.48 13.10 23.53
CA PHE A 137 -4.64 12.94 24.39
C PHE A 137 -4.42 13.66 25.71
N TYR A 138 -5.49 14.20 26.28
CA TYR A 138 -5.49 14.69 27.65
C TYR A 138 -5.41 13.51 28.64
N PHE A 139 -5.21 13.81 29.92
CA PHE A 139 -5.09 12.79 30.96
C PHE A 139 -6.35 11.91 31.09
N ASN A 140 -7.53 12.48 30.79
CA ASN A 140 -8.82 11.76 30.75
C ASN A 140 -9.01 10.90 29.49
N GLY A 141 -8.07 10.91 28.54
CA GLY A 141 -8.14 10.15 27.30
C GLY A 141 -8.86 10.84 26.14
N GLU A 142 -9.33 12.07 26.32
CA GLU A 142 -9.95 12.87 25.25
C GLU A 142 -8.91 13.37 24.24
N TYR A 143 -9.37 13.59 23.00
CA TYR A 143 -8.53 14.10 21.93
C TYR A 143 -7.94 15.49 22.25
N ALA A 144 -6.63 15.63 22.10
CA ALA A 144 -5.89 16.87 22.40
C ALA A 144 -5.04 17.36 21.21
N GLY A 145 -5.42 16.99 19.99
CA GLY A 145 -4.66 17.34 18.78
C GLY A 145 -3.72 16.23 18.31
N PHE A 146 -2.73 16.61 17.51
CA PHE A 146 -1.66 15.72 17.06
C PHE A 146 -0.30 16.43 17.11
N ASP A 147 0.78 15.68 16.92
CA ASP A 147 2.13 16.23 16.83
C ASP A 147 2.41 16.79 15.43
N GLU A 148 2.25 18.11 15.30
CA GLU A 148 2.49 18.84 14.05
C GLU A 148 3.97 18.90 13.64
N THR A 149 4.90 18.56 14.54
CA THR A 149 6.35 18.55 14.24
C THR A 149 6.78 17.31 13.47
N GLN A 150 5.91 16.30 13.36
CA GLN A 150 6.20 15.10 12.56
C GLN A 150 6.32 15.47 11.08
N PRO A 151 7.34 14.99 10.36
CA PRO A 151 7.45 15.25 8.92
C PRO A 151 6.20 14.80 8.15
N THR A 152 5.58 13.70 8.57
CA THR A 152 4.36 13.13 7.99
C THR A 152 3.10 13.98 8.19
N ALA A 153 3.18 15.06 8.96
CA ALA A 153 2.10 16.03 9.15
C ALA A 153 2.09 17.11 8.06
N GLU A 154 3.11 17.17 7.20
CA GLU A 154 3.29 18.18 6.16
C GLU A 154 3.20 17.60 4.75
N SER A 155 2.87 18.46 3.78
CA SER A 155 3.05 18.15 2.36
C SER A 155 4.53 17.81 2.08
N GLY A 156 4.77 16.80 1.23
CA GLY A 156 6.12 16.28 0.98
C GLY A 156 6.76 15.54 2.17
N GLY A 157 6.00 15.26 3.24
CA GLY A 157 6.48 14.64 4.46
C GLY A 157 7.20 13.30 4.27
N LYS A 158 6.70 12.44 3.37
CA LYS A 158 7.33 11.14 3.06
C LYS A 158 8.72 11.32 2.46
N GLY A 159 8.89 12.29 1.57
CA GLY A 159 10.19 12.66 1.01
C GLY A 159 11.18 13.15 2.08
N LYS A 160 10.71 13.94 3.05
CA LYS A 160 11.54 14.39 4.19
C LYS A 160 12.02 13.21 5.04
N VAL A 161 11.16 12.23 5.31
CA VAL A 161 11.54 11.00 6.03
C VAL A 161 12.61 10.23 5.26
N ILE A 162 12.42 10.01 3.95
CA ILE A 162 13.40 9.29 3.12
C ILE A 162 14.74 10.02 3.09
N LYS A 163 14.73 11.36 3.03
CA LYS A 163 15.96 12.17 3.13
C LYS A 163 16.68 11.92 4.45
N LEU A 164 15.97 11.95 5.59
CA LEU A 164 16.54 11.67 6.91
C LEU A 164 17.12 10.24 6.99
N LEU A 165 16.47 9.26 6.36
CA LEU A 165 16.97 7.88 6.30
C LEU A 165 18.28 7.79 5.50
N LYS A 166 18.38 8.48 4.36
CA LYS A 166 19.63 8.57 3.58
C LYS A 166 20.75 9.23 4.37
N GLU A 167 20.45 10.30 5.09
CA GLU A 167 21.43 11.02 5.91
C GLU A 167 21.92 10.18 7.09
N LYS A 168 21.01 9.46 7.77
CA LYS A 168 21.33 8.69 8.98
C LYS A 168 22.01 7.34 8.69
N PHE A 169 21.54 6.62 7.67
CA PHE A 169 21.97 5.24 7.41
C PHE A 169 22.80 5.10 6.14
N HIS A 170 22.94 6.16 5.35
CA HIS A 170 23.71 6.17 4.10
C HIS A 170 23.27 5.10 3.09
N PHE A 171 21.96 4.79 3.07
CA PHE A 171 21.39 3.91 2.06
C PHE A 171 21.66 4.47 0.66
N LYS A 172 22.24 3.64 -0.21
CA LYS A 172 22.55 3.99 -1.60
C LYS A 172 21.34 3.82 -2.49
N LYS A 173 20.45 2.89 -2.14
CA LYS A 173 19.24 2.61 -2.90
C LYS A 173 18.02 2.39 -2.01
N ILE A 174 17.14 3.38 -1.97
CA ILE A 174 15.84 3.34 -1.32
C ILE A 174 14.74 3.22 -2.37
N VAL A 175 13.86 2.23 -2.20
CA VAL A 175 12.64 2.07 -3.00
C VAL A 175 11.44 2.55 -2.19
N MET A 176 10.63 3.45 -2.75
CA MET A 176 9.33 3.84 -2.20
C MET A 176 8.20 3.10 -2.91
N ILE A 177 7.26 2.54 -2.14
CA ILE A 177 6.10 1.80 -2.66
C ILE A 177 4.84 2.38 -2.03
N GLY A 178 3.88 2.80 -2.85
CA GLY A 178 2.62 3.37 -2.38
C GLY A 178 1.64 3.61 -3.51
N ASP A 179 0.38 3.88 -3.19
CA ASP A 179 -0.69 4.14 -4.15
C ASP A 179 -0.91 5.64 -4.42
N GLY A 180 -0.43 6.49 -3.51
CA GLY A 180 -0.68 7.93 -3.45
C GLY A 180 0.25 8.80 -4.30
N ALA A 181 -0.24 10.01 -4.61
CA ALA A 181 0.59 11.06 -5.22
C ALA A 181 1.73 11.49 -4.27
N THR A 182 1.49 11.48 -2.96
CA THR A 182 2.51 11.79 -1.93
C THR A 182 3.66 10.79 -1.91
N ASP A 183 3.40 9.54 -2.32
CA ASP A 183 4.40 8.47 -2.40
C ASP A 183 5.25 8.62 -3.64
N MET A 184 4.60 8.97 -4.76
CA MET A 184 5.27 9.28 -6.01
C MET A 184 6.16 10.53 -5.88
N GLU A 185 5.69 11.57 -5.18
CA GLU A 185 6.45 12.80 -4.88
C GLU A 185 7.71 12.51 -4.06
N ALA A 186 7.73 11.44 -3.25
CA ALA A 186 8.90 11.08 -2.44
C ALA A 186 10.08 10.51 -3.27
N CYS A 187 9.96 10.46 -4.60
CA CYS A 187 10.99 10.03 -5.55
C CYS A 187 11.25 11.12 -6.60
N PRO A 188 12.30 11.95 -6.47
CA PRO A 188 13.33 11.96 -5.41
C PRO A 188 12.81 12.47 -4.05
N PRO A 189 13.46 12.14 -2.90
CA PRO A 189 14.81 11.60 -2.75
C PRO A 189 14.95 10.07 -2.77
N ALA A 190 13.85 9.31 -2.80
CA ALA A 190 13.93 7.89 -3.11
C ALA A 190 14.58 7.68 -4.49
N ASP A 191 15.26 6.54 -4.66
CA ASP A 191 15.95 6.22 -5.91
C ASP A 191 14.98 5.63 -6.94
N VAL A 192 13.94 4.93 -6.46
CA VAL A 192 12.83 4.45 -7.28
C VAL A 192 11.51 4.51 -6.53
N PHE A 193 10.46 4.88 -7.26
CA PHE A 193 9.07 4.72 -6.87
C PHE A 193 8.39 3.58 -7.65
N ILE A 194 7.56 2.81 -6.94
CA ILE A 194 6.67 1.80 -7.51
C ILE A 194 5.24 2.09 -7.06
N GLY A 195 4.38 2.42 -8.01
CA GLY A 195 2.97 2.63 -7.76
C GLY A 195 2.26 1.31 -7.44
N PHE A 196 1.47 1.30 -6.38
CA PHE A 196 0.64 0.17 -5.99
C PHE A 196 -0.83 0.51 -6.22
N GLY A 197 -1.57 -0.39 -6.87
CA GLY A 197 -2.97 -0.23 -7.22
C GLY A 197 -3.79 -1.45 -6.88
N GLY A 198 -3.35 -2.24 -5.89
CA GLY A 198 -4.06 -3.46 -5.50
C GLY A 198 -5.33 -3.19 -4.69
N ASN A 199 -5.38 -2.09 -3.93
CA ASN A 199 -6.58 -1.70 -3.18
C ASN A 199 -7.29 -0.52 -3.85
N VAL A 200 -6.55 0.55 -4.15
CA VAL A 200 -7.07 1.76 -4.80
C VAL A 200 -6.22 2.11 -6.02
N ILE A 201 -6.84 2.34 -7.18
CA ILE A 201 -6.15 2.81 -8.38
C ILE A 201 -6.25 4.33 -8.44
N ARG A 202 -5.12 5.02 -8.26
CA ARG A 202 -5.03 6.48 -8.50
C ARG A 202 -4.53 6.74 -9.92
N GLN A 203 -5.40 7.30 -10.76
CA GLN A 203 -5.13 7.46 -12.18
C GLN A 203 -3.85 8.26 -12.46
N GLN A 204 -3.63 9.36 -11.72
CA GLN A 204 -2.39 10.14 -11.82
C GLN A 204 -1.14 9.32 -11.49
N VAL A 205 -1.19 8.43 -10.50
CA VAL A 205 -0.04 7.58 -10.15
C VAL A 205 0.16 6.50 -11.22
N LYS A 206 -0.92 5.84 -11.66
CA LYS A 206 -0.88 4.84 -12.72
C LYS A 206 -0.30 5.37 -14.04
N ASP A 207 -0.62 6.61 -14.39
CA ASP A 207 -0.20 7.20 -15.66
C ASP A 207 1.25 7.72 -15.62
N ASN A 208 1.71 8.18 -14.46
CA ASN A 208 3.01 8.85 -14.32
C ASN A 208 4.10 7.96 -13.68
N ALA A 209 3.75 6.90 -12.96
CA ALA A 209 4.74 6.00 -12.37
C ALA A 209 5.44 5.15 -13.43
N LYS A 210 6.78 5.14 -13.40
CA LYS A 210 7.58 4.27 -14.27
C LYS A 210 7.28 2.78 -14.01
N TRP A 211 7.06 2.44 -12.75
CA TRP A 211 6.73 1.10 -12.28
C TRP A 211 5.38 1.13 -11.59
N TYR A 212 4.49 0.22 -11.97
CA TYR A 212 3.14 0.17 -11.41
C TYR A 212 2.65 -1.27 -11.33
N HIS A 213 2.02 -1.63 -10.22
CA HIS A 213 1.42 -2.94 -9.99
C HIS A 213 -0.04 -2.79 -9.54
N ALA A 214 -0.95 -3.52 -10.16
CA ALA A 214 -2.34 -3.66 -9.71
C ALA A 214 -2.82 -5.09 -9.96
N PHE A 215 -3.81 -5.54 -9.20
CA PHE A 215 -4.46 -6.82 -9.47
C PHE A 215 -5.21 -6.73 -10.81
N LEU A 216 -5.16 -7.80 -11.59
CA LEU A 216 -5.99 -7.93 -12.78
C LEU A 216 -7.44 -8.15 -12.33
N THR A 217 -8.26 -7.12 -12.38
CA THR A 217 -9.71 -7.34 -12.42
C THR A 217 -10.01 -7.91 -13.81
N HIS A 218 -10.37 -9.19 -13.91
CA HIS A 218 -11.09 -9.66 -15.07
C HIS A 218 -12.41 -8.89 -15.12
N GLY A 219 -12.49 -7.88 -15.98
CA GLY A 219 -13.72 -7.14 -16.21
C GLY A 219 -14.78 -8.13 -16.69
N ASN A 220 -15.91 -8.22 -15.98
CA ASN A 220 -17.09 -8.90 -16.46
C ASN A 220 -17.73 -8.00 -17.53
N PRO A 221 -17.71 -8.33 -18.84
CA PRO A 221 -18.36 -7.52 -19.84
C PRO A 221 -19.81 -7.98 -19.91
N ARG A 222 -20.69 -7.43 -19.06
CA ARG A 222 -22.16 -7.41 -19.22
C ARG A 222 -22.81 -6.69 -18.04
N GLN A 223 -23.15 -5.42 -18.23
CA GLN A 223 -24.38 -4.87 -17.65
C GLN A 223 -25.16 -4.18 -18.77
N ASN A 224 -26.14 -4.91 -19.29
CA ASN A 224 -27.35 -4.41 -19.93
C ASN A 224 -28.39 -5.53 -19.81
N GLY A 225 -29.48 -5.29 -19.08
CA GLY A 225 -30.65 -6.17 -19.03
C GLY A 225 -31.14 -6.51 -17.62
N SER A 226 -32.39 -6.15 -17.34
CA SER A 226 -33.15 -6.19 -16.08
C SER A 226 -33.60 -7.62 -15.65
N PRO A 227 -34.40 -7.82 -14.57
CA PRO A 227 -34.18 -8.86 -13.56
C PRO A 227 -34.94 -10.17 -13.79
N GLY A 228 -34.41 -11.28 -13.25
CA GLY A 228 -35.13 -12.56 -13.17
C GLY A 228 -34.40 -13.63 -12.34
N SER A 229 -35.07 -14.06 -11.27
CA SER A 229 -35.06 -15.38 -10.58
C SER A 229 -33.76 -16.04 -10.11
N ASP A 230 -33.70 -16.27 -8.79
CA ASP A 230 -33.22 -17.43 -8.02
C ASP A 230 -32.18 -18.39 -8.64
N VAL A 231 -31.12 -18.68 -7.88
CA VAL A 231 -30.88 -19.98 -7.19
C VAL A 231 -29.45 -20.01 -6.60
N CYS A 232 -29.39 -20.25 -5.28
CA CYS A 232 -28.45 -21.04 -4.48
C CYS A 232 -26.99 -21.29 -4.95
N GLY A 233 -26.05 -20.85 -4.09
CA GLY A 233 -24.99 -21.70 -3.52
C GLY A 233 -23.83 -22.19 -4.39
N SER A 234 -22.64 -21.64 -4.18
CA SER A 234 -21.42 -22.44 -3.98
C SER A 234 -20.23 -21.59 -3.52
N THR A 235 -19.55 -22.12 -2.52
CA THR A 235 -18.28 -21.70 -1.94
C THR A 235 -17.16 -21.68 -2.98
N GLY A 236 -16.50 -20.53 -3.14
CA GLY A 236 -15.33 -20.37 -4.01
C GLY A 236 -14.17 -19.69 -3.29
N THR A 237 -13.59 -20.37 -2.30
CA THR A 237 -12.27 -20.01 -1.75
C THR A 237 -11.17 -20.59 -2.64
N GLY A 238 -10.27 -19.75 -3.11
CA GLY A 238 -9.02 -20.17 -3.76
C GLY A 238 -8.97 -19.78 -5.23
N LEU A 239 -8.21 -18.72 -5.54
CA LEU A 239 -7.50 -18.48 -6.82
C LEU A 239 -6.84 -17.08 -6.93
N ASN A 240 -6.87 -16.22 -5.89
CA ASN A 240 -6.36 -14.83 -5.99
C ASN A 240 -4.98 -14.54 -5.36
N GLU A 241 -4.24 -15.53 -4.86
CA GLU A 241 -2.98 -15.28 -4.13
C GLU A 241 -1.71 -15.23 -5.01
N ALA A 242 -1.76 -15.69 -6.27
CA ALA A 242 -0.55 -16.04 -7.04
C ALA A 242 0.08 -14.93 -7.92
N ALA A 243 -0.47 -13.71 -7.95
CA ALA A 243 -0.05 -12.67 -8.91
C ALA A 243 0.98 -11.66 -8.36
N VAL A 244 0.93 -11.32 -7.06
CA VAL A 244 1.80 -10.28 -6.46
C VAL A 244 3.24 -10.79 -6.27
N LEU A 245 3.40 -12.09 -6.02
CA LEU A 245 4.68 -12.67 -5.62
C LEU A 245 5.66 -12.97 -6.77
N ARG A 246 5.21 -13.09 -8.03
CA ARG A 246 6.09 -13.61 -9.12
C ARG A 246 7.26 -12.71 -9.50
N VAL A 247 7.18 -11.42 -9.21
CA VAL A 247 8.30 -10.51 -9.47
C VAL A 247 9.33 -10.58 -8.35
N PHE A 248 8.92 -10.91 -7.12
CA PHE A 248 9.77 -10.93 -5.93
C PHE A 248 10.48 -12.26 -5.67
N LEU A 249 9.89 -13.39 -6.09
CA LEU A 249 10.27 -14.74 -5.66
C LEU A 249 11.55 -15.36 -6.26
N SER A 250 12.30 -14.71 -7.17
CA SER A 250 13.39 -15.41 -7.90
C SER A 250 14.80 -14.85 -7.74
N CYS A 251 15.12 -14.09 -6.68
CA CYS A 251 16.54 -13.82 -6.37
C CYS A 251 17.25 -15.09 -5.82
N ASP A 252 16.55 -16.23 -5.67
CA ASP A 252 17.11 -17.54 -5.32
C ASP A 252 16.89 -18.53 -6.48
N THR A 253 17.96 -19.14 -6.99
CA THR A 253 17.91 -20.06 -8.14
C THR A 253 17.24 -21.42 -7.83
N SER A 254 16.67 -21.61 -6.65
CA SER A 254 16.18 -22.90 -6.17
C SER A 254 14.68 -22.98 -5.87
N VAL A 255 13.86 -22.02 -6.27
CA VAL A 255 12.39 -22.13 -6.15
C VAL A 255 11.72 -21.65 -7.43
N LEU A 256 11.70 -22.54 -8.43
CA LEU A 256 10.97 -22.35 -9.68
C LEU A 256 9.87 -23.40 -9.78
N LEU A 257 8.76 -23.21 -9.07
CA LEU A 257 7.51 -23.86 -9.44
C LEU A 257 6.32 -23.06 -8.92
N ILE A 258 5.27 -23.02 -9.75
CA ILE A 258 3.89 -22.57 -9.49
C ILE A 258 3.48 -21.25 -10.20
N ILE A 259 3.00 -21.53 -11.42
CA ILE A 259 1.88 -20.94 -12.16
C ILE A 259 2.23 -19.77 -13.09
N ASN A 260 1.42 -19.66 -14.14
CA ASN A 260 1.54 -18.95 -15.40
C ASN A 260 0.18 -18.29 -15.69
N THR A 261 0.03 -16.96 -15.67
CA THR A 261 -0.99 -16.24 -16.50
C THR A 261 -0.87 -14.72 -16.49
N ALA A 262 -0.97 -14.18 -17.72
CA ALA A 262 -1.49 -12.88 -18.17
C ALA A 262 -0.80 -11.57 -17.73
N TYR A 263 -0.14 -10.94 -18.70
CA TYR A 263 0.32 -9.55 -18.67
C TYR A 263 -0.57 -8.72 -19.62
N VAL A 264 -1.03 -7.54 -19.19
CA VAL A 264 -1.66 -6.56 -20.09
C VAL A 264 -0.55 -5.72 -20.71
N ASN A 265 -0.30 -5.93 -22.01
CA ASN A 265 0.65 -5.14 -22.77
C ASN A 265 0.00 -3.82 -23.24
N LYS A 266 0.77 -2.73 -23.27
CA LYS A 266 0.34 -1.34 -23.55
C LYS A 266 -0.07 -1.07 -25.03
N THR A 267 -0.49 -2.09 -25.77
CA THR A 267 -1.07 -1.98 -27.11
C THR A 267 -2.11 -3.08 -27.27
N GLY A 268 -3.39 -2.73 -27.37
CA GLY A 268 -4.52 -3.66 -27.41
C GLY A 268 -4.55 -4.60 -28.62
N ARG A 269 -3.68 -5.62 -28.63
CA ARG A 269 -3.80 -6.80 -29.50
C ARG A 269 -3.54 -8.06 -28.69
N SER A 270 -4.59 -8.85 -28.50
CA SER A 270 -4.54 -10.20 -27.97
C SER A 270 -3.88 -11.14 -28.99
N GLY A 271 -2.68 -11.63 -28.69
CA GLY A 271 -2.05 -12.72 -29.44
C GLY A 271 -2.18 -14.02 -28.66
N SER A 272 -3.09 -14.91 -29.07
CA SER A 272 -3.06 -16.32 -28.68
C SER A 272 -1.95 -17.01 -29.48
N HIS A 273 -0.94 -17.56 -28.81
CA HIS A 273 -0.01 -18.50 -29.44
C HIS A 273 -0.25 -19.89 -28.86
N ASN A 274 -0.73 -20.77 -29.73
CA ASN A 274 -0.98 -22.18 -29.51
C ASN A 274 0.37 -22.89 -29.30
N MET A 275 0.60 -23.52 -28.15
CA MET A 275 1.74 -24.41 -27.93
C MET A 275 1.50 -25.72 -28.68
N LYS A 276 2.31 -26.01 -29.70
CA LYS A 276 2.54 -27.37 -30.20
C LYS A 276 4.01 -27.73 -29.99
N ASN A 277 4.20 -28.85 -29.27
CA ASN A 277 5.30 -29.80 -29.29
C ASN A 277 6.74 -29.28 -29.30
N TRP A 278 7.44 -29.49 -28.18
CA TRP A 278 8.87 -29.82 -28.18
C TRP A 278 9.14 -30.99 -27.23
N ASN A 279 9.39 -32.15 -27.84
CA ASN A 279 10.03 -33.32 -27.24
C ASN A 279 11.54 -33.04 -27.23
N VAL A 280 12.24 -33.21 -26.10
CA VAL A 280 13.70 -33.33 -26.10
C VAL A 280 14.09 -34.44 -25.14
N SER A 281 14.78 -35.44 -25.70
CA SER A 281 15.32 -36.62 -25.04
C SER A 281 16.58 -36.30 -24.22
N TRP A 282 16.76 -37.04 -23.13
CA TRP A 282 17.98 -37.08 -22.33
C TRP A 282 19.03 -37.99 -22.98
N HIS A 283 20.22 -37.47 -23.24
CA HIS A 283 21.51 -38.18 -23.27
C HIS A 283 22.56 -37.29 -22.61
#